data_AF-J6UF34-F1
#
_entry.id   AF-J6UF34-F1
#
_cell.length_a   1.000
_cell.length_b   1.000
_cell.length_c   1.000
_cell.angle_alpha   90.00
_cell.angle_beta   90.00
_cell.angle_gamma   90.00
#
_symmetry.space_group_name_H-M   'P 1'
#
loop_
_entity.id
_entity.type
_entity.pdbx_description
1 polymer ?
#
loop_
_entity_poly.entity_id
_entity_poly.type
_entity_poly.pdbx_seq_one_letter_code
_entity_poly.pdbx_strand_id
1 'polypeptide(L)' 'MTTALTPDLTVDAVMCRWPGTIRVFLAHRMRCIGCPIAGFHSIEEACIEHRVEPAGFIAALRAAALHDAA' A
#
# COMPACT_ATOMS: atom_id res chain seq x y z
N MET A 1 9.37 -16.44 7.99
CA MET A 1 9.99 -15.52 7.01
C MET A 1 9.19 -14.22 7.02
N THR A 2 9.79 -13.11 7.45
CA THR A 2 9.12 -11.81 7.43
C THR A 2 9.23 -11.25 6.02
N THR A 3 8.18 -11.35 5.21
CA THR A 3 8.12 -10.71 3.89
C THR A 3 8.22 -9.21 4.06
N ALA A 4 9.17 -8.57 3.37
CA ALA A 4 9.32 -7.11 3.35
C ALA A 4 8.27 -6.46 2.46
N LEU A 5 7.89 -5.20 2.76
CA LEU A 5 7.01 -4.42 1.89
C LEU A 5 7.78 -3.93 0.65
N THR A 6 7.45 -4.53 -0.49
CA THR A 6 8.00 -4.22 -1.81
C THR A 6 6.90 -3.68 -2.74
N PRO A 7 7.24 -2.84 -3.74
CA PRO A 7 6.25 -2.18 -4.60
C PRO A 7 5.47 -3.11 -5.53
N ASP A 8 5.98 -4.32 -5.78
CA ASP A 8 5.36 -5.38 -6.58
C ASP A 8 4.24 -6.14 -5.84
N LEU A 9 4.11 -5.95 -4.52
CA LEU A 9 2.98 -6.50 -3.77
C LEU A 9 1.67 -5.84 -4.22
N THR A 10 0.59 -6.61 -4.21
CA THR A 10 -0.73 -6.08 -4.52
C THR A 10 -1.21 -5.14 -3.41
N VAL A 11 -2.02 -4.16 -3.78
CA VAL A 11 -2.60 -3.20 -2.83
C VAL A 11 -3.36 -3.92 -1.72
N ASP A 12 -4.17 -4.92 -2.08
CA ASP A 12 -4.92 -5.74 -1.11
C ASP A 12 -3.99 -6.52 -0.17
N ALA A 13 -2.94 -7.16 -0.68
CA ALA A 13 -2.01 -7.91 0.16
C ALA A 13 -1.29 -7.01 1.17
N VAL A 14 -0.93 -5.79 0.77
CA VAL A 14 -0.32 -4.80 1.68
C VAL A 14 -1.30 -4.39 2.77
N MET A 15 -2.54 -4.03 2.43
CA MET A 15 -3.55 -3.61 3.42
C MET A 15 -3.96 -4.75 4.36
N CYS A 16 -4.10 -5.97 3.84
CA CYS A 16 -4.45 -7.15 4.63
C CYS A 16 -3.32 -7.56 5.59
N ARG A 17 -2.06 -7.47 5.15
CA ARG A 17 -0.91 -7.85 5.96
C ARG A 17 -0.49 -6.78 6.97
N TRP A 18 -0.66 -5.50 6.62
CA TRP A 18 -0.31 -4.35 7.46
C TRP A 18 -1.47 -3.35 7.50
N PRO A 19 -2.49 -3.56 8.35
CA PRO A 19 -3.69 -2.71 8.39
C PRO A 19 -3.42 -1.22 8.66
N GLY A 20 -2.34 -0.89 9.38
CA GLY A 20 -1.90 0.49 9.61
C GLY A 20 -1.59 1.26 8.32
N THR A 21 -1.27 0.55 7.24
CA THR A 21 -1.04 1.15 5.91
C THR A 21 -2.30 1.76 5.29
N ILE A 22 -3.51 1.32 5.69
CA ILE A 22 -4.79 1.86 5.19
C ILE A 22 -4.85 3.38 5.39
N ARG A 23 -4.29 3.90 6.49
CA ARG A 23 -4.24 5.36 6.74
C ARG A 23 -3.40 6.11 5.71
N VAL A 24 -2.36 5.47 5.16
CA VAL A 24 -1.51 6.06 4.11
C VAL A 24 -2.29 6.14 2.79
N PHE A 25 -3.02 5.10 2.42
CA PHE A 25 -3.92 5.11 1.26
C PHE A 25 -4.97 6.23 1.38
N LEU A 26 -5.60 6.37 2.55
CA LEU A 26 -6.56 7.46 2.83
C LEU A 26 -5.91 8.85 2.70
N ALA A 27 -4.73 9.04 3.29
CA ALA A 27 -4.02 10.33 3.26
C ALA A 27 -3.64 10.76 1.83
N HIS A 28 -3.32 9.80 0.96
CA HIS A 28 -3.01 10.05 -0.45
C HIS A 28 -4.24 10.02 -1.37
N ARG A 29 -5.45 9.90 -0.81
CA ARG A 29 -6.73 9.83 -1.55
C ARG A 29 -6.74 8.69 -2.60
N MET A 30 -6.03 7.61 -2.31
CA MET A 30 -6.08 6.40 -3.11
C MET A 30 -7.49 5.80 -3.02
N ARG A 31 -8.07 5.41 -4.16
CA ARG A 31 -9.43 4.85 -4.22
C ARG A 31 -9.44 3.32 -4.13
N CYS A 32 -8.32 2.73 -3.72
CA CYS A 32 -8.13 1.28 -3.70
C CYS A 32 -8.86 0.60 -2.53
N ILE A 33 -9.18 1.34 -1.46
CA ILE A 33 -9.79 0.78 -0.24
C ILE A 33 -11.20 0.27 -0.56
N GLY A 34 -11.43 -1.03 -0.37
CA GLY A 34 -12.70 -1.69 -0.69
C GLY A 34 -12.96 -1.89 -2.18
N CYS A 35 -12.02 -1.52 -3.05
CA CYS A 35 -12.12 -1.78 -4.48
C CYS A 35 -11.75 -3.24 -4.75
N PRO A 36 -12.59 -4.03 -5.46
CA PRO A 36 -12.26 -5.43 -5.77
C PRO A 36 -11.02 -5.57 -6.67
N ILE A 37 -10.61 -4.49 -7.35
CA ILE A 37 -9.42 -4.48 -8.22
C ILE A 37 -8.10 -4.42 -7.41
N ALA A 38 -8.14 -4.05 -6.12
CA ALA A 38 -6.94 -3.90 -5.29
C ALA A 38 -6.10 -5.18 -5.18
N GLY A 39 -6.71 -6.36 -5.35
CA GLY A 39 -6.02 -7.65 -5.35
C GLY A 39 -5.31 -7.99 -6.67
N PHE A 40 -5.44 -7.17 -7.71
CA PHE A 40 -4.95 -7.46 -9.06
C PHE A 40 -3.81 -6.55 -9.51
N HIS A 41 -3.67 -5.37 -8.92
CA HIS A 41 -2.59 -4.42 -9.24
C HIS A 41 -1.61 -4.23 -8.09
N SER A 42 -0.37 -3.99 -8.44
CA SER A 42 0.74 -3.68 -7.54
C SER A 42 0.63 -2.26 -6.96
N ILE A 43 1.41 -1.98 -5.91
CA ILE A 43 1.54 -0.61 -5.37
C ILE A 43 2.06 0.35 -6.44
N GLU A 44 3.02 -0.08 -7.26
CA GLU A 44 3.59 0.75 -8.33
C GLU A 44 2.54 1.11 -9.38
N GLU A 45 1.77 0.13 -9.86
CA GLU A 45 0.68 0.35 -10.83
C GLU A 45 -0.40 1.27 -10.25
N ALA A 46 -0.77 1.09 -8.97
CA ALA A 46 -1.71 1.97 -8.30
C ALA A 46 -1.17 3.41 -8.20
N CYS A 47 0.12 3.61 -7.93
CA CYS A 47 0.74 4.94 -7.93
C CYS A 47 0.62 5.62 -9.31
N ILE A 48 0.83 4.88 -10.40
CA ILE A 48 0.68 5.39 -11.77
C ILE A 48 -0.78 5.77 -12.04
N GLU A 49 -1.73 4.88 -11.74
CA GLU A 49 -3.17 5.09 -11.96
C GLU A 49 -3.70 6.32 -11.21
N HIS A 50 -3.22 6.52 -9.98
CA HIS A 50 -3.64 7.61 -9.11
C HIS A 50 -2.77 8.87 -9.22
N ARG A 51 -1.72 8.86 -10.04
CA ARG A 51 -0.74 9.96 -10.21
C ARG A 51 -0.10 10.38 -8.88
N VAL A 52 0.30 9.39 -8.09
CA VAL A 52 1.01 9.57 -6.81
C VAL A 52 2.49 9.27 -7.02
N GLU A 53 3.35 10.05 -6.37
CA GLU A 53 4.80 9.83 -6.40
C GLU A 53 5.16 8.52 -5.65
N PRO A 54 5.72 7.50 -6.34
CA PRO A 54 5.87 6.17 -5.76
C PRO A 54 6.82 6.10 -4.56
N ALA A 55 7.98 6.78 -4.61
CA ALA A 55 9.00 6.63 -3.58
C ALA A 55 8.52 7.14 -2.21
N GLY A 56 7.89 8.32 -2.18
CA GLY A 56 7.30 8.90 -0.99
C GLY A 56 6.14 8.07 -0.46
N PHE A 57 5.28 7.55 -1.35
CA PHE A 57 4.17 6.68 -0.96
C PHE A 57 4.68 5.36 -0.32
N ILE A 58 5.64 4.70 -0.95
CA ILE A 58 6.24 3.45 -0.46
C ILE A 58 6.96 3.68 0.88
N ALA A 59 7.67 4.81 1.04
CA ALA A 59 8.30 5.15 2.30
C ALA A 59 7.27 5.32 3.43
N ALA A 60 6.16 5.99 3.16
CA ALA A 60 5.07 6.15 4.12
C ALA A 60 4.40 4.81 4.47
N LEU A 61 4.20 3.93 3.49
CA LEU A 61 3.68 2.58 3.72
C LEU A 61 4.61 1.76 4.61
N ARG A 62 5.93 1.78 4.35
CA ARG A 62 6.92 1.07 5.19
C ARG A 62 6.91 1.59 6.62
N ALA A 63 6.85 2.91 6.80
CA ALA A 63 6.76 3.51 8.13
C ALA A 63 5.48 3.09 8.87
N ALA A 64 4.34 3.05 8.19
CA ALA A 64 3.08 2.59 8.76
C ALA A 64 3.13 1.09 9.13
N ALA A 65 3.68 0.25 8.24
CA ALA A 65 3.78 -1.19 8.43
C ALA A 65 4.62 -1.60 9.66
N LEU A 66 5.59 -0.77 10.08
CA LEU A 66 6.36 -1.01 11.31
C LEU A 66 5.48 -0.99 12.57
N HIS A 67 4.36 -0.27 12.56
CA HIS A 67 3.46 -0.18 13.70
C HIS A 67 2.58 -1.44 13.86
N ASP A 68 2.44 -2.24 12.80
CA ASP A 68 1.67 -3.49 12.80
C ASP A 68 2.55 -4.73 13.04
N ALA A 69 3.88 -4.57 13.00
CA ALA A 69 4.84 -5.65 13.20
C ALA A 69 5.17 -5.92 14.69
N ALA A 70 4.42 -5.29 15.60
CA ALA A 70 4.49 -5.45 17.05
C ALA A 70 3.34 -6.36 17.55
#